data_AF-A0A1F5I8C0-F1
#
_entry.id   AF-A0A1F5I8C0-F1
#
_cell.length_a   1.000
_cell.length_b   1.000
_cell.length_c   1.000
_cell.angle_alpha   90.00
_cell.angle_beta   90.00
_cell.angle_gamma   90.00
#
_symmetry.space_group_name_H-M   'P 1'
#
loop_
_entity.id
_entity.type
_entity.pdbx_description
1 polymer ?
#
loop_
_entity_poly.entity_id
_entity_poly.type
_entity_poly.pdbx_seq_one_letter_code
_entity_poly.pdbx_strand_id
1 'polypeptide(L)'
;MTFDEILVKVLEISQFPEERRQDFVDTFYQYLFMKLVSEVQKEDPENSEKIMRINADKLDSEEVKRIVSKISQNPKLQSQINKVTDEVISEIVDDIAKYATEEQKNKIGSVITS
;
A
#
# COMPACT_ATOMS: atom_id res chain seq x y z
N MET A 1 11.47 -7.28 4.08
CA MET A 1 11.47 -6.25 3.01
C MET A 1 10.60 -5.08 3.42
N THR A 2 10.80 -3.89 2.85
CA THR A 2 9.84 -2.79 2.97
C THR A 2 8.62 -3.05 2.08
N PHE A 3 7.51 -2.37 2.37
CA PHE A 3 6.31 -2.45 1.53
C PHE A 3 6.61 -2.08 0.06
N ASP A 4 7.38 -1.01 -0.18
CA ASP A 4 7.83 -0.58 -1.52
C ASP A 4 8.57 -1.70 -2.27
N GLU A 5 9.49 -2.39 -1.58
CA GLU A 5 10.25 -3.49 -2.16
C GLU A 5 9.36 -4.68 -2.54
N ILE A 6 8.34 -4.98 -1.73
CA ILE A 6 7.36 -6.03 -2.02
C ILE A 6 6.56 -5.64 -3.27
N LEU A 7 6.01 -4.42 -3.31
CA LEU A 7 5.20 -3.93 -4.42
C LEU A 7 5.97 -3.99 -5.76
N VAL A 8 7.20 -3.48 -5.77
CA VAL A 8 8.06 -3.49 -6.97
C VAL A 8 8.33 -4.92 -7.44
N LYS A 9 8.69 -5.84 -6.54
CA LYS A 9 8.94 -7.24 -6.90
C LYS A 9 7.70 -7.94 -7.43
N VAL A 10 6.53 -7.68 -6.86
CA VAL A 10 5.26 -8.27 -7.33
C VAL A 10 4.93 -7.78 -8.75
N LEU A 11 5.15 -6.49 -9.04
CA LEU A 11 4.99 -5.93 -10.39
C LEU A 11 5.99 -6.50 -11.40
N GLU A 12 7.23 -6.75 -10.98
CA GLU A 12 8.25 -7.39 -11.82
C GLU A 12 7.90 -8.85 -12.14
N ILE A 13 7.51 -9.64 -11.13
CA ILE A 13 7.15 -11.06 -11.31
C ILE A 13 5.92 -11.21 -12.21
N SER A 14 4.93 -10.34 -12.03
CA SER A 14 3.73 -10.31 -12.87
C SER A 14 3.98 -9.80 -14.29
N GLN A 15 5.22 -9.37 -14.60
CA GLN A 15 5.59 -8.76 -15.87
C GLN A 15 4.70 -7.55 -16.20
N PHE A 16 4.34 -6.78 -15.17
CA PHE A 16 3.50 -5.60 -15.35
C PHE A 16 4.23 -4.58 -16.25
N PRO A 17 3.52 -3.99 -17.24
CA PRO A 17 4.13 -3.08 -18.22
C PRO A 17 4.87 -1.94 -17.54
N GLU A 18 6.16 -1.78 -17.87
CA GLU A 18 7.06 -0.83 -17.20
C GLU A 18 6.55 0.61 -17.32
N GLU A 19 6.01 0.96 -18.49
CA GLU A 19 5.43 2.27 -18.79
C GLU A 19 4.19 2.61 -17.95
N ARG A 20 3.56 1.62 -17.30
CA ARG A 20 2.38 1.81 -16.43
C ARG A 20 2.69 1.62 -14.95
N ARG A 21 3.92 1.23 -14.59
CA ARG A 21 4.28 0.92 -13.19
C ARG A 21 4.13 2.14 -12.30
N GLN A 22 4.59 3.31 -12.73
CA GLN A 22 4.53 4.52 -11.91
C GLN A 22 3.06 4.92 -11.65
N ASP A 23 2.22 4.96 -12.69
CA ASP A 23 0.79 5.25 -12.54
C ASP A 23 0.09 4.26 -11.59
N PHE A 24 0.44 2.98 -11.69
CA PHE A 24 -0.07 1.96 -10.78
C PHE A 24 0.39 2.21 -9.35
N VAL A 25 1.67 2.50 -9.15
CA VAL A 25 2.26 2.81 -7.84
C VAL A 25 1.59 4.03 -7.22
N ASP A 26 1.37 5.10 -7.98
CA ASP A 26 0.71 6.30 -7.47
C ASP A 26 -0.75 6.04 -7.08
N THR A 27 -1.51 5.38 -7.96
CA THR A 27 -2.90 4.96 -7.68
C THR A 27 -2.95 4.06 -6.44
N PHE A 28 -1.96 3.19 -6.31
CA PHE A 28 -1.84 2.27 -5.22
C PHE A 28 -1.64 2.99 -3.88
N TYR A 29 -0.68 3.91 -3.80
CA TYR A 29 -0.45 4.66 -2.56
C TYR A 29 -1.64 5.56 -2.21
N GLN A 30 -2.35 6.09 -3.20
CA GLN A 30 -3.60 6.82 -2.96
C GLN A 30 -4.67 5.91 -2.30
N TYR A 31 -4.82 4.67 -2.78
CA TYR A 31 -5.73 3.71 -2.17
C TYR A 31 -5.31 3.34 -0.73
N LEU A 32 -4.03 3.05 -0.52
CA LEU A 32 -3.47 2.78 0.81
C LEU A 32 -3.72 3.95 1.76
N PHE A 33 -3.51 5.18 1.29
CA PHE A 33 -3.76 6.40 2.04
C PHE A 33 -5.23 6.51 2.48
N MET A 34 -6.17 6.32 1.54
CA MET A 34 -7.61 6.37 1.84
C MET A 34 -8.02 5.34 2.90
N LYS A 35 -7.53 4.10 2.79
CA LYS A 35 -7.80 3.04 3.77
C LYS A 35 -7.22 3.38 5.13
N LEU A 36 -5.97 3.88 5.18
CA LEU A 36 -5.33 4.29 6.42
C LEU A 36 -6.08 5.42 7.11
N VAL A 37 -6.54 6.43 6.37
CA VAL A 37 -7.36 7.52 6.91
C VAL A 37 -8.64 6.98 7.55
N SER A 38 -9.33 6.07 6.86
CA SER A 38 -10.57 5.44 7.36
C SER A 38 -10.35 4.70 8.68
N GLU A 39 -9.24 3.96 8.81
CA GLU A 39 -8.95 3.21 10.04
C GLU A 39 -8.42 4.11 11.17
N VAL A 40 -7.54 5.07 10.87
CA VAL A 40 -7.05 6.06 11.86
C VAL A 40 -8.20 6.90 12.39
N GLN A 41 -9.20 7.27 11.58
CA GLN A 41 -10.38 8.01 12.03
C GLN A 41 -11.16 7.30 13.14
N LYS A 42 -11.19 5.96 13.15
CA LYS A 42 -11.90 5.19 14.17
C LYS A 42 -11.19 5.21 15.53
N GLU A 43 -9.87 5.34 15.52
CA GLU A 43 -9.02 5.24 16.72
C GLU A 43 -8.54 6.60 17.24
N ASP A 44 -8.27 7.54 16.33
CA ASP A 44 -7.70 8.86 16.61
C ASP A 44 -8.31 9.93 15.67
N PRO A 45 -9.51 10.43 16.00
CA PRO A 45 -10.24 11.37 15.15
C PRO A 45 -9.47 12.66 14.88
N GLU A 46 -8.72 13.19 15.87
CA GLU A 46 -7.95 14.43 15.74
C GLU A 46 -6.80 14.31 14.73
N ASN A 47 -6.07 13.19 14.75
CA ASN A 47 -5.03 12.96 13.76
C ASN A 47 -5.62 12.61 12.40
N SER A 48 -6.75 11.90 12.35
CA SER A 48 -7.45 11.63 11.09
C SER A 48 -7.90 12.89 10.36
N GLU A 49 -8.36 13.91 11.09
CA GLU A 49 -8.83 15.16 10.48
C GLU A 49 -7.68 15.95 9.84
N LYS A 50 -6.48 15.90 10.45
CA LYS A 50 -5.26 16.47 9.86
C LYS A 50 -4.84 15.74 8.59
N ILE A 51 -5.07 14.43 8.53
CA ILE A 51 -4.74 13.60 7.36
C ILE A 51 -5.80 13.76 6.27
N MET A 52 -7.10 13.82 6.61
CA MET A 52 -8.22 14.05 5.68
C MET A 52 -8.18 15.41 4.98
N ARG A 53 -7.60 16.44 5.61
CA ARG A 53 -7.39 17.75 4.98
C ARG A 53 -6.38 17.71 3.83
N ILE A 54 -5.64 16.61 3.70
CA ILE A 54 -4.75 16.36 2.59
C ILE A 54 -5.58 15.76 1.46
N ASN A 55 -5.69 16.48 0.35
CA ASN A 55 -6.52 16.08 -0.78
C ASN A 55 -5.88 14.88 -1.50
N ALA A 56 -6.43 13.67 -1.29
CA ALA A 56 -5.91 12.41 -1.84
C ALA A 56 -5.78 12.44 -3.37
N ASP A 57 -6.67 13.14 -4.06
CA ASP A 57 -6.68 13.28 -5.54
C ASP A 57 -5.46 14.02 -6.10
N LYS A 58 -4.62 14.61 -5.23
CA LYS A 58 -3.41 15.33 -5.62
C LYS A 58 -2.12 14.79 -5.00
N LEU A 59 -2.20 13.75 -4.17
CA LEU A 59 -1.02 13.19 -3.55
C LEU A 59 -0.30 12.27 -4.52
N ASP A 60 0.99 12.53 -4.73
CA ASP A 60 1.89 11.56 -5.32
C ASP A 60 2.28 10.47 -4.30
N SER A 61 2.85 9.37 -4.77
CA SER A 61 3.29 8.27 -3.91
C SER A 61 4.29 8.70 -2.83
N GLU A 62 5.12 9.71 -3.08
CA GLU A 62 6.12 10.19 -2.14
C GLU A 62 5.51 10.99 -0.97
N GLU A 63 4.51 11.82 -1.24
CA GLU A 63 3.76 12.52 -0.20
C GLU A 63 2.98 11.55 0.68
N VAL A 64 2.34 10.53 0.08
CA VAL A 64 1.69 9.47 0.86
C VAL A 64 2.70 8.77 1.77
N LYS A 65 3.85 8.33 1.24
CA LYS A 65 4.89 7.66 2.04
C LYS A 65 5.34 8.51 3.22
N ARG A 66 5.53 9.82 3.04
CA ARG A 66 5.88 10.73 4.14
C ARG A 66 4.80 10.79 5.21
N ILE A 67 3.53 10.83 4.81
CA ILE A 67 2.42 10.87 5.75
C ILE A 67 2.32 9.54 6.50
N VAL A 68 2.35 8.40 5.80
CA VAL A 68 2.38 7.07 6.42
C VAL A 68 3.54 6.96 7.40
N SER A 69 4.75 7.36 7.02
CA SER A 69 5.91 7.37 7.90
C SER A 69 5.69 8.19 9.18
N LYS A 70 5.08 9.39 9.07
CA LYS A 70 4.73 10.22 10.22
C LYS A 70 3.67 9.60 11.12
N ILE A 71 2.64 8.96 10.55
CA ILE A 71 1.58 8.29 11.34
C ILE A 71 2.15 7.04 12.02
N SER A 72 3.05 6.30 11.36
CA SER A 72 3.73 5.12 11.90
C SER A 72 4.62 5.41 13.11
N GLN A 73 4.99 6.67 13.34
CA GLN A 73 5.68 7.09 14.57
C GLN A 73 4.77 7.07 15.80
N ASN A 74 3.44 6.99 15.62
CA ASN A 74 2.52 6.78 16.73
C ASN A 74 2.37 5.26 16.99
N PRO A 75 2.92 4.73 18.10
CA PRO A 75 2.89 3.29 18.37
C PRO A 75 1.46 2.74 18.55
N LYS A 76 0.47 3.59 18.90
CA LYS A 76 -0.94 3.17 18.96
C LYS A 76 -1.51 2.89 17.57
N LEU A 77 -1.03 3.58 16.54
CA LEU A 77 -1.51 3.46 15.16
C LEU A 77 -0.66 2.50 14.34
N GLN A 78 0.56 2.15 14.79
CA GLN A 78 1.46 1.26 14.06
C GLN A 78 0.83 -0.11 13.75
N SER A 79 0.09 -0.70 14.71
CA SER A 79 -0.60 -1.98 14.48
C SER A 79 -1.71 -1.86 13.42
N GLN A 80 -2.44 -0.74 13.39
CA GLN A 80 -3.47 -0.46 12.39
C GLN A 80 -2.85 -0.25 11.01
N ILE A 81 -1.74 0.50 10.94
CA ILE A 81 -1.01 0.74 9.69
C ILE A 81 -0.49 -0.56 9.11
N ASN A 82 0.12 -1.42 9.93
CA ASN A 82 0.59 -2.73 9.48
C ASN A 82 -0.58 -3.57 8.96
N LYS A 83 -1.68 -3.63 9.70
CA LYS A 83 -2.87 -4.39 9.29
C LYS A 83 -3.44 -3.91 7.96
N VAL A 84 -3.61 -2.60 7.79
CA VAL A 84 -4.11 -2.02 6.53
C VAL A 84 -3.13 -2.28 5.40
N THR A 85 -1.83 -2.15 5.67
CA THR A 85 -0.79 -2.45 4.68
C THR A 85 -0.86 -3.91 4.23
N ASP A 86 -0.99 -4.86 5.17
CA ASP A 86 -1.08 -6.30 4.88
C ASP A 86 -2.36 -6.67 4.12
N GLU A 87 -3.51 -6.07 4.49
CA GLU A 87 -4.78 -6.23 3.78
C GLU A 87 -4.64 -5.75 2.33
N VAL A 88 -4.04 -4.59 2.14
CA VAL A 88 -3.86 -4.00 0.83
C VAL A 88 -2.84 -4.80 -0.01
N ILE A 89 -1.74 -5.29 0.57
CA ILE A 89 -0.82 -6.24 -0.11
C ILE A 89 -1.64 -7.44 -0.60
N SER A 90 -2.45 -8.03 0.28
CA SER A 90 -3.23 -9.24 -0.06
C SER A 90 -4.21 -8.97 -1.20
N GLU A 91 -4.92 -7.85 -1.18
CA GLU A 91 -5.85 -7.46 -2.26
C GLU A 91 -5.12 -7.33 -3.62
N ILE A 92 -3.95 -6.66 -3.65
CA ILE A 92 -3.14 -6.56 -4.87
C ILE A 92 -2.71 -7.94 -5.36
N VAL A 93 -2.21 -8.77 -4.45
CA VAL A 93 -1.66 -10.08 -4.76
C VAL A 93 -2.75 -10.97 -5.32
N ASP A 94 -3.95 -10.94 -4.73
CA ASP A 94 -5.12 -11.67 -5.22
C ASP A 94 -5.54 -11.17 -6.61
N ASP A 95 -5.57 -9.85 -6.83
CA ASP A 95 -5.92 -9.28 -8.14
C ASP A 95 -4.90 -9.62 -9.21
N ILE A 96 -3.60 -9.57 -8.91
CA ILE A 96 -2.53 -9.99 -9.82
C ILE A 96 -2.59 -11.50 -10.04
N ALA A 97 -2.82 -12.29 -8.99
CA ALA A 97 -2.90 -13.74 -9.06
C ALA A 97 -4.05 -14.21 -9.96
N LYS A 98 -5.17 -13.48 -10.05
CA LYS A 98 -6.27 -13.81 -10.99
C LYS A 98 -5.80 -13.91 -12.44
N TYR A 99 -4.78 -13.14 -12.82
CA TYR A 99 -4.27 -13.07 -14.19
C TYR A 99 -2.85 -13.68 -14.34
N ALA A 100 -2.21 -14.05 -13.23
CA ALA A 100 -0.87 -14.62 -13.21
C ALA A 100 -0.87 -16.14 -13.45
N THR A 101 0.21 -16.63 -14.05
CA THR A 101 0.50 -18.06 -14.14
C THR A 101 0.79 -18.67 -12.77
N GLU A 102 0.66 -19.99 -12.63
CA GLU A 102 0.97 -20.71 -11.40
C GLU A 102 2.43 -20.49 -10.93
N GLU A 103 3.37 -20.38 -11.88
CA GLU A 103 4.76 -20.06 -11.56
C GLU A 103 4.90 -18.65 -10.97
N GLN A 104 4.19 -17.66 -11.52
CA GLN A 104 4.18 -16.30 -11.01
C GLN A 104 3.52 -16.20 -9.64
N LYS A 105 2.42 -16.92 -9.40
CA LYS A 105 1.75 -17.00 -8.09
C LYS A 105 2.70 -17.53 -7.01
N ASN A 106 3.43 -18.61 -7.30
CA ASN A 106 4.40 -19.19 -6.36
C ASN A 106 5.56 -18.22 -6.04
N LYS A 107 6.05 -17.49 -7.06
CA LYS A 107 7.08 -16.46 -6.87
C LYS A 107 6.57 -15.28 -6.05
N ILE A 108 5.36 -14.79 -6.32
CA ILE A 108 4.72 -13.71 -5.56
C ILE A 108 4.52 -14.13 -4.10
N GLY A 109 3.98 -15.32 -3.85
CA GLY A 109 3.78 -15.86 -2.50
C GLY A 109 5.08 -15.90 -1.69
N SER A 110 6.18 -16.32 -2.33
CA SER A 110 7.50 -16.37 -1.69
C SER A 110 8.03 -15.00 -1.28
N VAL A 111 7.73 -13.94 -2.05
CA VAL A 111 8.16 -12.56 -1.73
C VAL A 111 7.43 -12.01 -0.51
N ILE A 112 6.15 -12.33 -0.35
CA ILE A 112 5.31 -11.81 0.74
C ILE A 112 5.66 -12.49 2.07
N THR A 113 6.09 -13.76 2.03
CA THR A 113 6.46 -14.54 3.23
C THR A 113 7.92 -14.38 3.66
N SER A 114 8.74 -13.59 2.93
CA SER A 114 10.19 -13.43 3.14
C SER A 114 10.55 -12.15 3.92
#